data_AF-A0A8J3ZUV9-F1
#
_entry.id   AF-A0A8J3ZUV9-F1
#
_cell.length_a   1.000
_cell.length_b   1.000
_cell.length_c   1.000
_cell.angle_alpha   90.00
_cell.angle_beta   90.00
_cell.angle_gamma   90.00
#
_symmetry.space_group_name_H-M   'P 1'
#
loop_
_entity.id
_entity.type
_entity.pdbx_description
1 polymer ?
#
loop_
_entity_poly.entity_id
_entity_poly.type
_entity_poly.pdbx_seq_one_letter_code
_entity_poly.pdbx_strand_id
1 'polypeptide(L)'
;MEPGTGGKAPRGIDRRHLFPGRQRRINLRLDPDEHHDITTAAIRAGLTPSGYCADASLAAARGTTHPAHPVAGVDITWAELASLQRDLFAARTAATDLAAMLGKATDAINTVDQAPPWLGDAVHHAEAALGRIDSVVDRIDQRLR
;
A
#
# COMPACT_ATOMS: atom_id res chain seq x y z
N MET A 1 28.02 9.52 -43.40
CA MET A 1 27.90 8.14 -42.90
C MET A 1 28.22 8.20 -41.41
N GLU A 2 27.19 8.45 -40.60
CA GLU A 2 27.31 8.52 -39.14
C GLU A 2 26.61 7.28 -38.58
N PRO A 3 27.30 6.35 -37.90
CA PRO A 3 26.66 5.21 -37.28
C PRO A 3 25.96 5.65 -35.99
N GLY A 4 24.64 5.77 -36.04
CA GLY A 4 23.78 6.01 -34.89
C GLY A 4 23.98 4.92 -33.83
N THR A 5 24.46 5.34 -32.67
CA THR A 5 24.74 4.48 -31.51
C THR A 5 23.41 4.09 -30.85
N GLY A 6 22.75 3.07 -31.41
CA GLY A 6 21.59 2.43 -30.80
C GLY A 6 22.01 1.63 -29.57
N GLY A 7 22.14 2.32 -28.44
CA GLY A 7 22.40 1.71 -27.13
C GLY A 7 21.34 0.66 -26.83
N LYS A 8 21.73 -0.61 -26.85
CA LYS A 8 20.85 -1.74 -26.58
C LYS A 8 20.52 -1.73 -25.09
N ALA A 9 19.28 -1.36 -24.75
CA ALA A 9 18.79 -1.40 -23.38
C ALA A 9 19.07 -2.78 -22.74
N PRO A 10 19.40 -2.83 -21.44
CA PRO A 10 19.65 -4.09 -20.75
C PRO A 10 18.45 -5.02 -20.89
N ARG A 11 18.72 -6.29 -21.17
CA ARG A 11 17.69 -7.30 -21.41
C ARG A 11 17.00 -7.62 -20.07
N GLY A 12 15.95 -6.85 -19.76
CA GLY A 12 15.07 -7.10 -18.62
C GLY A 12 14.52 -8.52 -18.66
N ILE A 13 14.17 -9.05 -17.50
CA ILE A 13 13.66 -10.42 -17.39
C ILE A 13 12.29 -10.46 -18.09
N ASP A 14 12.16 -11.30 -19.11
CA ASP A 14 10.85 -11.57 -19.72
C ASP A 14 9.97 -12.30 -18.70
N ARG A 15 8.66 -11.97 -18.68
CA ARG A 15 7.70 -12.70 -17.84
C ARG A 15 7.82 -14.19 -18.07
N ARG A 16 7.51 -15.00 -17.03
CA ARG A 16 7.49 -16.47 -17.09
C ARG A 16 7.02 -16.99 -18.46
N HIS A 17 7.95 -17.65 -19.17
CA HIS A 17 7.70 -18.26 -20.46
C HIS A 17 6.74 -19.44 -20.28
N LEU A 18 5.77 -19.56 -21.18
CA LEU A 18 4.81 -20.65 -21.21
C LEU A 18 5.02 -21.48 -22.47
N PHE A 19 4.84 -22.79 -22.37
CA PHE A 19 4.77 -23.69 -23.52
C PHE A 19 3.46 -24.49 -23.50
N PRO A 20 2.63 -24.42 -24.57
CA PRO A 20 2.78 -23.60 -25.77
C PRO A 20 2.80 -22.09 -25.43
N GLY A 21 3.46 -21.30 -26.28
CA GLY A 21 3.53 -19.84 -26.12
C GLY A 21 2.14 -19.18 -26.12
N ARG A 22 2.06 -17.96 -25.57
CA ARG A 22 0.81 -17.17 -25.58
C ARG A 22 0.38 -16.91 -27.04
N GLN A 23 -0.88 -17.22 -27.36
CA GLN A 23 -1.37 -17.24 -28.75
C GLN A 23 -1.95 -15.91 -29.26
N ARG A 24 -2.23 -14.96 -28.37
CA ARG A 24 -2.86 -13.67 -28.70
C ARG A 24 -1.95 -12.52 -28.30
N ARG A 25 -1.92 -11.47 -29.14
CA ARG A 25 -1.09 -10.28 -28.98
C ARG A 25 -1.96 -9.03 -29.03
N ILE A 26 -1.60 -8.04 -28.20
CA ILE A 26 -2.14 -6.68 -28.21
C ILE A 26 -0.96 -5.75 -28.52
N ASN A 27 -1.16 -4.75 -29.38
CA ASN A 27 -0.16 -3.73 -29.68
C ASN A 27 -0.63 -2.38 -29.13
N LEU A 28 0.24 -1.72 -28.37
CA LEU A 28 0.02 -0.38 -27.83
C LEU A 28 0.59 0.65 -28.82
N ARG A 29 -0.11 1.78 -28.95
CA ARG A 29 0.46 3.02 -29.50
C ARG A 29 0.65 3.96 -28.34
N LEU A 30 1.85 4.50 -28.22
CA LEU A 30 2.26 5.37 -27.12
C LEU A 30 2.90 6.61 -27.72
N ASP A 31 2.67 7.76 -27.11
CA ASP A 31 3.50 8.94 -27.34
C ASP A 31 4.88 8.79 -26.64
N PRO A 32 5.84 9.70 -26.90
CA PRO A 32 7.18 9.62 -26.32
C PRO A 32 7.21 9.64 -24.79
N ASP A 33 6.35 10.42 -24.14
CA ASP A 33 6.30 10.57 -22.69
C ASP A 33 5.68 9.32 -22.06
N GLU A 34 4.57 8.83 -22.64
CA GLU A 34 3.95 7.55 -22.25
C GLU A 34 4.94 6.38 -22.36
N HIS A 35 5.73 6.36 -23.44
CA HIS A 35 6.77 5.35 -23.64
C HIS A 35 7.91 5.48 -22.60
N HIS A 36 8.31 6.71 -22.27
CA HIS A 36 9.34 6.96 -21.27
C HIS A 36 8.90 6.47 -19.89
N ASP A 37 7.68 6.81 -19.47
CA ASP A 37 7.14 6.42 -18.16
C ASP A 37 7.05 4.91 -18.01
N ILE A 38 6.49 4.23 -19.03
CA ILE A 38 6.41 2.77 -19.06
C ILE A 38 7.80 2.13 -19.01
N THR A 39 8.77 2.68 -19.73
CA THR A 39 10.14 2.15 -19.75
C THR A 39 10.79 2.29 -18.39
N THR A 40 10.66 3.45 -17.75
CA THR A 40 11.19 3.70 -16.41
C THR A 40 10.56 2.76 -15.38
N ALA A 41 9.24 2.58 -15.42
CA ALA A 41 8.54 1.67 -14.53
C ALA A 41 8.95 0.19 -14.76
N ALA A 42 9.12 -0.21 -16.02
CA ALA A 42 9.57 -1.55 -16.38
C ALA A 42 10.99 -1.84 -15.85
N ILE A 43 11.90 -0.87 -15.97
CA ILE A 43 13.26 -0.96 -15.43
C ILE A 43 13.22 -1.15 -13.91
N ARG A 44 12.43 -0.35 -13.19
CA ARG A 44 12.25 -0.49 -11.73
C ARG A 44 11.72 -1.87 -11.34
N ALA A 45 10.86 -2.45 -12.17
CA ALA A 45 10.31 -3.80 -11.98
C ALA A 45 11.23 -4.95 -12.46
N GLY A 46 12.36 -4.65 -13.10
CA GLY A 46 13.26 -5.65 -13.70
C GLY A 46 12.67 -6.37 -14.93
N LEU A 47 11.66 -5.78 -15.57
CA LEU A 47 10.92 -6.36 -16.70
C LEU A 47 11.23 -5.62 -18.01
N THR A 48 10.95 -6.26 -19.14
CA THR A 48 10.86 -5.56 -20.44
C THR A 48 9.61 -4.65 -20.46
N PRO A 49 9.57 -3.54 -21.21
CA PRO A 49 8.38 -2.67 -21.28
C PRO A 49 7.10 -3.43 -21.66
N SER A 50 7.18 -4.31 -22.66
CA SER A 50 6.07 -5.20 -23.04
C SER A 50 5.72 -6.21 -21.94
N GLY A 51 6.74 -6.72 -21.25
CA GLY A 51 6.70 -7.53 -20.04
C GLY A 51 6.18 -6.80 -18.80
N TYR A 52 6.20 -5.48 -18.75
CA TYR A 52 5.58 -4.68 -17.71
C TYR A 52 4.10 -4.43 -18.04
N CYS A 53 3.81 -3.90 -19.23
CA CYS A 53 2.45 -3.47 -19.61
C CYS A 53 1.40 -4.57 -19.47
N ALA A 54 1.66 -5.75 -20.01
CA ALA A 54 0.71 -6.85 -19.90
C ALA A 54 0.71 -7.56 -18.52
N ASP A 55 1.62 -7.26 -17.58
CA ASP A 55 1.55 -7.76 -16.19
C ASP A 55 0.58 -6.86 -15.46
N ALA A 56 0.83 -5.55 -15.56
CA ALA A 56 -0.04 -4.48 -15.10
C ALA A 56 -1.47 -4.61 -15.65
N SER A 57 -1.62 -4.87 -16.95
CA SER A 57 -2.95 -5.00 -17.58
C SER A 57 -3.69 -6.27 -17.12
N LEU A 58 -2.97 -7.38 -16.92
CA LEU A 58 -3.59 -8.61 -16.41
C LEU A 58 -3.95 -8.49 -14.93
N ALA A 59 -3.09 -7.84 -14.15
CA ALA A 59 -3.32 -7.49 -12.76
C ALA A 59 -4.60 -6.65 -12.65
N ALA A 60 -4.68 -5.54 -13.38
CA ALA A 60 -5.85 -4.67 -13.44
C ALA A 60 -7.12 -5.43 -13.87
N ALA A 61 -7.05 -6.22 -14.95
CA ALA A 61 -8.19 -7.00 -15.44
C ALA A 61 -8.69 -8.07 -14.45
N ARG A 62 -7.82 -8.53 -13.53
CA ARG A 62 -8.14 -9.51 -12.49
C ARG A 62 -8.56 -8.86 -11.17
N GLY A 63 -8.54 -7.52 -11.07
CA GLY A 63 -8.74 -6.81 -9.80
C GLY A 63 -7.65 -7.14 -8.77
N THR A 64 -6.50 -7.65 -9.22
CA THR A 64 -5.36 -7.97 -8.35
C THR A 64 -4.26 -6.98 -8.67
N THR A 65 -3.70 -6.30 -7.69
CA THR A 65 -2.61 -5.38 -7.99
C THR A 65 -1.29 -5.99 -7.57
N HIS A 66 -0.32 -5.98 -8.48
CA HIS A 66 0.96 -6.61 -8.23
C HIS A 66 1.73 -5.84 -7.12
N PRO A 67 2.39 -6.53 -6.18
CA PRO A 67 2.97 -5.89 -4.98
C PRO A 67 4.00 -4.79 -5.27
N ALA A 68 4.66 -4.82 -6.43
CA ALA A 68 5.61 -3.81 -6.88
C ALA A 68 4.99 -2.67 -7.71
N HIS A 69 3.67 -2.64 -7.90
CA HIS A 69 3.00 -1.56 -8.62
C HIS A 69 2.58 -0.44 -7.66
N PRO A 70 2.90 0.83 -7.96
CA PRO A 70 2.28 1.96 -7.27
C PRO A 70 0.77 1.94 -7.52
N VAL A 71 0.00 2.27 -6.49
CA VAL A 71 -1.44 2.51 -6.61
C VAL A 71 -1.63 3.77 -7.47
N ALA A 72 -2.49 3.72 -8.48
CA ALA A 72 -2.69 4.84 -9.40
C ALA A 72 -2.92 6.17 -8.63
N GLY A 73 -2.05 7.15 -8.87
CA GLY A 73 -2.14 8.52 -8.33
C GLY A 73 -1.42 8.78 -7.01
N VAL A 74 -0.79 7.79 -6.39
CA VAL A 74 0.04 7.99 -5.18
C VAL A 74 1.29 7.11 -5.29
N ASP A 75 2.48 7.64 -5.01
CA ASP A 75 3.76 6.89 -4.96
C ASP A 75 3.80 5.91 -3.76
N ILE A 76 2.74 5.13 -3.56
CA ILE A 76 2.59 4.14 -2.49
C ILE A 76 2.46 2.76 -3.14
N THR A 77 3.33 1.84 -2.73
CA THR A 77 3.28 0.43 -3.11
C THR A 77 2.20 -0.33 -2.34
N TRP A 78 1.77 -1.48 -2.84
CA TRP A 78 0.81 -2.34 -2.12
C TRP A 78 1.31 -2.87 -0.79
N ALA A 79 2.62 -3.11 -0.68
CA ALA A 79 3.22 -3.51 0.59
C ALA A 79 3.06 -2.41 1.65
N GLU A 80 3.22 -1.15 1.25
CA GLU A 80 3.03 0.02 2.10
C GLU A 80 1.55 0.23 2.44
N LEU A 81 0.65 0.09 1.46
CA LEU A 81 -0.80 0.16 1.70
C LEU A 81 -1.27 -0.95 2.65
N ALA A 82 -0.79 -2.18 2.46
CA ALA A 82 -1.11 -3.29 3.35
C ALA A 82 -0.54 -3.09 4.76
N SER A 83 0.62 -2.44 4.89
CA SER A 83 1.16 -2.05 6.20
C SER A 83 0.30 -0.99 6.86
N LEU A 84 -0.09 0.06 6.13
CA LEU A 84 -0.98 1.10 6.62
C LEU A 84 -2.34 0.54 7.05
N GLN A 85 -2.90 -0.40 6.28
CA GLN A 85 -4.15 -1.06 6.63
C GLN A 85 -4.03 -1.85 7.93
N ARG A 86 -2.94 -2.60 8.14
CA ARG A 86 -2.71 -3.31 9.42
C ARG A 86 -2.59 -2.34 10.59
N ASP A 87 -1.84 -1.26 10.39
CA ASP A 87 -1.64 -0.24 11.42
C ASP A 87 -2.99 0.42 11.80
N LEU A 88 -3.84 0.72 10.81
CA LEU A 88 -5.19 1.25 11.03
C LEU A 88 -6.10 0.25 11.75
N PHE A 89 -6.04 -1.04 11.40
CA PHE A 89 -6.81 -2.07 12.10
C PHE A 89 -6.38 -2.22 13.56
N ALA A 90 -5.07 -2.18 13.85
CA ALA A 90 -4.55 -2.21 15.21
C ALA A 90 -5.00 -0.99 16.02
N ALA A 91 -4.95 0.20 15.41
CA ALA A 91 -5.45 1.45 15.97
C ALA A 91 -6.95 1.39 16.29
N ARG A 92 -7.77 0.86 15.37
CA ARG A 92 -9.21 0.66 15.57
C ARG A 92 -9.52 -0.30 16.71
N THR A 93 -8.78 -1.40 16.83
CA THR A 93 -8.94 -2.35 17.94
C THR A 93 -8.64 -1.67 19.27
N ALA A 94 -7.50 -0.95 19.38
CA ALA A 94 -7.14 -0.24 20.59
C ALA A 94 -8.19 0.82 21.01
N ALA A 95 -8.78 1.53 20.05
CA ALA A 95 -9.87 2.48 20.30
C ALA A 95 -11.16 1.80 20.79
N THR A 96 -11.46 0.60 20.28
CA THR A 96 -12.64 -0.18 20.69
C THR A 96 -12.47 -0.70 22.12
N ASP A 97 -11.28 -1.21 22.45
CA ASP A 97 -10.96 -1.68 23.79
C ASP A 97 -11.02 -0.56 24.82
N LEU A 98 -10.54 0.63 24.45
CA LEU A 98 -10.67 1.86 25.23
C LEU A 98 -12.13 2.22 25.53
N ALA A 99 -12.98 2.25 24.51
CA ALA A 99 -14.39 2.56 24.67
C ALA A 99 -15.07 1.57 25.63
N ALA A 100 -14.70 0.28 25.55
CA ALA A 100 -15.19 -0.75 26.47
C ALA A 100 -14.70 -0.54 27.92
N MET A 101 -13.44 -0.13 28.11
CA MET A 101 -12.90 0.19 29.44
C MET A 101 -13.58 1.41 30.06
N LEU A 102 -13.79 2.48 29.29
CA LEU A 102 -14.50 3.67 29.74
C LEU A 102 -15.98 3.39 30.07
N GLY A 103 -16.64 2.54 29.28
CA GLY A 103 -18.00 2.07 29.58
C GLY A 103 -18.08 1.39 30.95
N LYS A 104 -17.19 0.43 31.21
CA LYS A 104 -17.11 -0.25 32.51
C LYS A 104 -16.80 0.71 33.67
N ALA A 105 -15.97 1.73 33.45
CA ALA A 105 -15.66 2.73 34.45
C ALA A 105 -16.88 3.60 34.79
N THR A 106 -17.61 4.00 33.76
CA THR A 106 -18.85 4.78 33.89
C THR A 106 -19.91 3.98 34.65
N ASP A 107 -20.08 2.69 34.31
CA ASP A 107 -21.01 1.80 35.02
C ASP A 107 -20.61 1.63 36.49
N ALA A 108 -19.33 1.44 36.78
CA ALA A 108 -18.83 1.30 38.14
C ALA A 108 -19.04 2.56 38.99
N ILE A 109 -18.76 3.74 38.42
CA ILE A 109 -19.00 5.04 39.08
C ILE A 109 -20.49 5.24 39.35
N ASN A 110 -21.35 4.99 38.36
CA ASN A 110 -22.80 5.12 38.49
C ASN A 110 -23.40 4.15 39.52
N THR A 111 -22.73 3.02 39.78
CA THR A 111 -23.20 1.99 40.72
C THR A 111 -22.73 2.23 42.15
N VAL A 112 -21.53 2.79 42.36
CA VAL A 112 -20.85 2.81 43.67
C VAL A 112 -20.59 4.23 44.20
N ASP A 113 -20.81 5.27 43.40
CA ASP A 113 -20.53 6.69 43.72
C ASP A 113 -19.09 6.95 44.24
N GLN A 114 -18.18 6.06 43.84
CA GLN A 114 -16.75 6.07 44.18
C GLN A 114 -15.96 5.74 42.91
N ALA A 115 -14.90 6.50 42.64
CA ALA A 115 -14.01 6.26 41.51
C ALA A 115 -13.22 4.95 41.73
N PRO A 116 -13.27 3.98 40.80
CA PRO A 116 -12.55 2.72 40.97
C PRO A 116 -11.02 2.93 41.00
N PRO A 117 -10.28 2.16 41.82
CA PRO A 117 -8.83 2.34 41.96
C PRO A 117 -8.03 2.03 40.68
N TRP A 118 -8.60 1.25 39.76
CA TRP A 118 -8.02 0.96 38.44
C TRP A 118 -8.28 2.05 37.38
N LEU A 119 -9.04 3.11 37.71
CA LEU A 119 -9.40 4.17 36.77
C LEU A 119 -8.17 4.92 36.24
N GLY A 120 -7.17 5.15 37.09
CA GLY A 120 -5.90 5.77 36.67
C GLY A 120 -5.16 4.95 35.63
N ASP A 121 -5.07 3.63 35.83
CA ASP A 121 -4.44 2.72 34.87
C ASP A 121 -5.23 2.66 33.55
N ALA A 122 -6.56 2.73 33.62
CA ALA A 122 -7.42 2.78 32.45
C ALA A 122 -7.23 4.05 31.63
N VAL A 123 -7.09 5.22 32.28
CA VAL A 123 -6.77 6.50 31.63
C VAL A 123 -5.38 6.46 31.01
N HIS A 124 -4.39 5.87 31.69
CA HIS A 124 -3.05 5.74 31.15
C HIS A 124 -3.00 4.85 29.89
N HIS A 125 -3.72 3.72 29.90
CA HIS A 125 -3.88 2.87 28.72
C HIS A 125 -4.57 3.61 27.59
N ALA A 126 -5.49 4.53 27.92
CA ALA A 126 -6.21 5.33 26.96
C ALA A 126 -5.34 6.36 26.24
N GLU A 127 -4.54 7.12 26.98
CA GLU A 127 -3.58 8.07 26.41
C GLU A 127 -2.57 7.35 25.50
N ALA A 128 -2.08 6.18 25.91
CA ALA A 128 -1.15 5.38 25.11
C ALA A 128 -1.81 4.80 23.83
N ALA A 129 -3.12 4.54 23.84
CA ALA A 129 -3.86 4.11 22.65
C ALA A 129 -4.09 5.28 21.69
N LEU A 130 -4.47 6.46 22.20
CA LEU A 130 -4.63 7.68 21.41
C LEU A 130 -3.32 8.10 20.73
N GLY A 131 -2.21 8.11 21.45
CA GLY A 131 -0.89 8.43 20.85
C GLY A 131 -0.48 7.45 19.73
N ARG A 132 -0.94 6.19 19.79
CA ARG A 132 -0.73 5.22 18.70
C ARG A 132 -1.58 5.56 17.48
N ILE A 133 -2.82 6.01 17.67
CA ILE A 133 -3.70 6.45 16.58
C ILE A 133 -3.13 7.67 15.89
N ASP A 134 -2.71 8.69 16.65
CA ASP A 134 -2.14 9.93 16.12
C ASP A 134 -0.87 9.65 15.29
N SER A 135 -0.01 8.75 15.77
CA SER A 135 1.18 8.31 15.01
C SER A 135 0.84 7.65 13.68
N VAL A 136 -0.27 6.90 13.61
CA VAL A 136 -0.76 6.31 12.34
C VAL A 136 -1.29 7.39 11.41
N VAL A 137 -2.04 8.36 11.93
CA VAL A 137 -2.55 9.51 11.16
C VAL A 137 -1.39 10.33 10.57
N ASP A 138 -0.37 10.66 11.37
CA ASP A 138 0.81 11.40 10.90
C ASP A 138 1.56 10.64 9.80
N ARG A 139 1.68 9.31 9.93
CA ARG A 139 2.30 8.43 8.93
C ARG A 139 1.50 8.31 7.64
N ILE A 140 0.18 8.54 7.69
CA ILE A 140 -0.68 8.63 6.51
C ILE A 140 -0.50 10.01 5.87
N ASP A 141 -0.58 11.09 6.64
CA ASP A 141 -0.43 12.46 6.15
C ASP A 141 0.92 12.69 5.46
N GLN A 142 2.02 12.22 6.06
CA GLN A 142 3.37 12.31 5.46
C GLN A 142 3.50 11.59 4.12
N ARG A 143 2.71 10.54 3.88
CA ARG A 143 2.76 9.74 2.63
C ARG A 143 1.81 10.23 1.56
N LEU A 144 0.84 11.08 1.93
CA LEU A 144 -0.13 11.68 1.01
C LEU A 144 0.31 13.08 0.53
N ARG A 145 1.37 13.67 1.11
CA ARG A 145 2.02 14.91 0.67
C ARG A 145 3.14 14.64 -0.33
#